data_AF-A0A2N2UWK9-F1
#
_entry.id   AF-A0A2N2UWK9-F1
#
_cell.length_a   1.000
_cell.length_b   1.000
_cell.length_c   1.000
_cell.angle_alpha   90.00
_cell.angle_beta   90.00
_cell.angle_gamma   90.00
#
_symmetry.space_group_name_H-M   'P 1'
#
loop_
_entity.id
_entity.type
_entity.pdbx_description
1 polymer ?
#
loop_
_entity_poly.entity_id
_entity_poly.type
_entity_poly.pdbx_seq_one_letter_code
_entity_poly.pdbx_strand_id
1 'polypeptide(L)' 'MLPAATGEADFRDTGDLIAGRHWRLRLTPVEPLVIGSLQLHRYHVEHEFSGLSEQEIDAFMTRFGQHLQRGGG' A
#
# COMPACT_ATOMS: atom_id res chain seq x y z
N MET A 1 -5.06 9.76 -0.83
CA MET A 1 -4.58 9.66 0.57
C MET A 1 -5.04 8.32 1.15
N LEU A 2 -4.12 7.64 1.83
CA LEU A 2 -4.25 6.31 2.42
C LEU A 2 -5.52 6.03 3.27
N PRO A 3 -6.14 6.98 4.01
CA PRO A 3 -7.37 6.70 4.75
C PRO A 3 -8.51 6.14 3.88
N ALA A 4 -8.61 6.59 2.63
CA ALA A 4 -9.62 6.11 1.70
C ALA A 4 -9.32 4.70 1.17
N ALA A 5 -8.04 4.30 1.17
CA ALA A 5 -7.59 2.99 0.73
C ALA A 5 -7.75 1.92 1.83
N THR A 6 -7.64 2.32 3.10
CA THR A 6 -7.61 1.39 4.23
C THR A 6 -8.90 1.41 5.05
N GLY A 7 -9.73 2.46 4.90
CA GLY A 7 -10.96 2.64 5.67
C GLY A 7 -10.71 3.08 7.12
N GLU A 8 -9.45 3.31 7.50
CA GLU A 8 -9.06 3.79 8.82
C GLU A 8 -8.45 5.19 8.72
N ALA A 9 -8.97 6.12 9.51
CA ALA A 9 -8.44 7.48 9.59
C ALA A 9 -7.15 7.56 10.44
N ASP A 10 -7.02 6.66 11.41
CA ASP A 10 -5.89 6.60 12.33
C ASP A 10 -4.88 5.55 11.85
N PHE A 11 -3.83 6.01 11.17
CA PHE A 11 -2.69 5.18 10.82
C PHE A 11 -1.39 5.91 11.14
N ARG A 12 -0.34 5.14 11.40
CA ARG A 12 1.03 5.65 11.52
C ARG A 12 1.74 5.46 10.18
N ASP A 13 2.49 6.47 9.78
CA ASP A 13 3.30 6.46 8.56
C ASP A 13 4.71 6.94 8.90
N THR A 14 5.71 6.07 8.70
CA THR A 14 7.13 6.38 8.85
C THR A 14 7.85 6.49 7.50
N GLY A 15 7.12 6.43 6.39
CA GLY A 15 7.62 6.45 5.01
C GLY A 15 7.85 5.05 4.43
N ASP A 16 8.49 4.17 5.20
CA ASP A 16 8.77 2.77 4.85
C ASP A 16 7.77 1.78 5.46
N LEU A 17 7.12 2.18 6.55
CA LEU A 17 6.10 1.42 7.25
C LEU A 17 4.84 2.25 7.43
N ILE A 18 3.71 1.69 7.00
CA ILE A 18 2.40 2.28 7.19
C ILE A 18 1.57 1.26 7.97
N ALA A 19 1.03 1.63 9.13
CA ALA A 19 0.29 0.71 9.97
C ALA A 19 -1.00 1.32 10.50
N GLY A 20 -2.10 0.59 10.34
CA GLY A 20 -3.35 0.83 11.02
C GLY A 20 -3.54 -0.12 12.19
N ARG A 21 -4.78 -0.21 12.69
CA ARG A 21 -5.11 -0.99 13.88
C ARG A 21 -4.99 -2.50 13.66
N HIS A 22 -5.36 -2.96 12.47
CA HIS A 22 -5.45 -4.39 12.12
C HIS A 22 -4.66 -4.78 10.87
N TRP A 23 -3.86 -3.85 10.34
CA TRP A 23 -3.09 -4.05 9.12
C TRP A 23 -1.78 -3.27 9.18
N ARG A 24 -0.81 -3.74 8.42
CA ARG A 24 0.49 -3.09 8.22
C ARG A 24 0.94 -3.29 6.78
N LEU A 25 1.50 -2.24 6.22
CA LEU A 25 2.16 -2.20 4.92
C LEU A 25 3.63 -1.89 5.12
N ARG A 26 4.50 -2.69 4.51
CA ARG A 26 5.93 -2.40 4.43
C ARG A 26 6.31 -2.11 2.98
N LEU A 27 6.89 -0.94 2.75
CA LEU A 27 7.35 -0.46 1.46
C LEU A 27 8.85 -0.69 1.36
N THR A 28 9.26 -1.75 0.68
CA THR A 28 10.67 -2.02 0.40
C THR A 28 11.02 -1.47 -0.99
N PRO A 29 11.92 -0.48 -1.12
CA PRO A 29 12.38 -0.03 -2.43
C PRO A 29 13.01 -1.20 -3.19
N VAL A 30 12.64 -1.37 -4.44
CA VAL A 30 13.27 -2.35 -5.34
C VAL A 30 13.92 -1.65 -6.51
N GLU A 31 14.74 -2.39 -7.26
CA GLU A 31 15.49 -1.83 -8.37
C GLU A 31 14.56 -1.09 -9.34
N PRO A 32 14.82 0.22 -9.60
CA PRO A 32 14.01 1.02 -10.48
C PRO A 32 13.93 0.40 -11.87
N LEU A 33 12.75 0.46 -12.49
CA LEU A 33 12.61 0.06 -13.88
C LEU A 33 13.03 1.22 -14.78
N VAL A 34 14.08 1.01 -15.58
CA VAL A 34 14.57 2.00 -16.54
C VAL A 34 14.12 1.61 -17.95
N ILE A 35 13.36 2.49 -18.60
CA ILE A 35 12.92 2.32 -19.99
C ILE A 35 13.36 3.56 -20.78
N GLY A 36 14.50 3.45 -21.48
CA GLY A 36 15.11 4.60 -22.15
C GLY A 36 15.56 5.64 -21.14
N SER A 37 14.98 6.85 -21.19
CA SER A 37 15.21 7.94 -20.22
C SER A 37 14.22 7.95 -19.04
N LEU A 38 13.22 7.07 -19.05
CA LEU A 38 12.23 6.98 -17.99
C LEU A 38 12.74 6.11 -16.84
N GLN A 39 12.74 6.65 -15.62
CA GLN A 39 13.04 5.91 -14.40
C GLN A 39 11.78 5.80 -13.54
N LEU A 40 11.28 4.57 -13.37
CA LEU A 40 10.15 4.27 -12.52
C LEU A 40 10.64 3.73 -11.20
N HIS A 41 10.45 4.50 -10.12
CA HIS A 41 10.68 4.04 -8.77
C HIS A 41 9.66 2.95 -8.43
N ARG A 42 10.16 1.80 -8.01
CA ARG A 42 9.33 0.63 -7.69
C ARG A 42 9.50 0.30 -6.21
N TYR A 43 8.39 -0.11 -5.61
CA TYR A 43 8.36 -0.60 -4.25
C TYR A 43 7.72 -1.98 -4.24
N HIS A 44 8.32 -2.90 -3.50
CA HIS A 44 7.67 -4.13 -3.07
C HIS A 44 6.83 -3.81 -1.83
N VAL A 45 5.53 -4.07 -1.92
CA VAL A 45 4.59 -3.80 -0.83
C VAL A 45 4.21 -5.12 -0.17
N GLU A 46 4.62 -5.28 1.08
CA GLU A 46 4.19 -6.42 1.90
C GLU A 46 3.00 -6.01 2.76
N HIS A 47 2.03 -6.92 2.87
CA HIS A 47 0.78 -6.70 3.59
C HIS A 47 0.69 -7.71 4.74
N GLU A 48 0.58 -7.21 5.96
CA GLU A 48 0.32 -8.03 7.15
C GLU A 48 -1.05 -7.64 7.70
N PHE A 49 -1.90 -8.64 7.96
CA PHE A 49 -3.23 -8.44 8.54
C PHE A 49 -3.36 -9.21 9.84
N SER A 50 -4.01 -8.61 10.85
CA SER A 50 -4.23 -9.23 12.15
C SER A 50 -5.65 -8.99 12.64
N GLY A 51 -6.39 -10.08 12.89
CA GLY A 51 -7.77 -10.01 13.38
C GLY A 51 -8.80 -9.54 12.35
N LEU A 52 -8.46 -9.53 11.06
CA LEU A 52 -9.40 -9.32 9.95
C LEU A 52 -9.88 -10.67 9.39
N SER A 53 -11.14 -10.72 8.99
CA SER A 53 -11.70 -11.79 8.16
C SER A 53 -11.21 -11.68 6.71
N GLU A 54 -11.29 -12.79 5.96
CA GLU A 54 -10.94 -12.80 4.54
C GLU A 54 -11.74 -11.76 3.72
N GLN A 55 -13.02 -11.57 4.04
CA GLN A 55 -13.85 -10.57 3.35
C GLN A 55 -13.38 -9.13 3.62
N GLU A 56 -12.89 -8.84 4.83
CA GLU A 56 -12.31 -7.54 5.17
C GLU A 56 -10.97 -7.32 4.49
N ILE A 57 -10.15 -8.37 4.38
CA ILE A 57 -8.88 -8.34 3.63
C ILE A 57 -9.15 -8.07 2.15
N ASP A 58 -10.11 -8.76 1.53
CA ASP A 58 -10.47 -8.54 0.12
C ASP A 58 -11.00 -7.12 -0.13
N ALA A 59 -11.83 -6.61 0.78
CA ALA A 59 -12.32 -5.24 0.71
C ALA A 59 -11.16 -4.23 0.84
N PHE A 60 -10.20 -4.49 1.71
CA PHE A 60 -8.97 -3.70 1.83
C PHE A 60 -8.17 -3.74 0.53
N MET A 61 -7.86 -4.93 0.00
CA MET A 61 -7.06 -5.10 -1.22
C MET A 61 -7.71 -4.44 -2.43
N THR A 62 -9.04 -4.48 -2.52
CA THR A 62 -9.81 -3.82 -3.58
C THR A 62 -9.65 -2.29 -3.52
N ARG A 63 -9.82 -1.69 -2.33
CA ARG A 63 -9.65 -0.23 -2.14
C ARG A 63 -8.19 0.19 -2.34
N PHE A 64 -7.25 -0.61 -1.83
CA PHE A 64 -5.82 -0.38 -1.98
C PHE A 64 -5.40 -0.39 -3.45
N GLY A 65 -5.81 -1.41 -4.22
CA GLY A 65 -5.53 -1.53 -5.65
C GLY A 65 -6.09 -0.36 -6.47
N GLN A 66 -7.35 0.04 -6.21
CA GLN A 66 -7.97 1.19 -6.86
C GLN A 66 -7.27 2.53 -6.55
N HIS A 67 -6.55 2.62 -5.44
CA HIS A 67 -5.79 3.81 -5.09
C HIS A 67 -4.40 3.80 -5.72
N LEU A 68 -3.69 2.67 -5.66
CA LEU A 68 -2.35 2.53 -6.23
C LEU A 68 -2.37 2.71 -7.76
N GLN A 69 -3.42 2.24 -8.44
CA GLN A 69 -3.62 2.46 -9.87
C GLN A 69 -3.85 3.93 -10.25
N ARG A 70 -4.23 4.80 -9.30
CA ARG A 70 -4.44 6.24 -9.54
C ARG A 70 -3.21 7.11 -9.27
N GLY A 71 -2.16 6.56 -8.62
CA GLY A 71 -0.92 7.27 -8.31
C GLY A 71 0.22 7.05 -9.33
N GLY A 72 0.00 6.23 -10.35
CA GLY A 72 0.96 6.00 -11.44
C GLY A 72 0.64 6.85 -12.66
N GLY A 73 1.02 8.12 -12.61
CA GLY A 73 1.05 9.05 -13.75
C GLY A 73 2.33 9.84 -13.70
#